data_AF-A0A3N5PK18-F1
#
_entry.id   AF-A0A3N5PK18-F1
#
_cell.length_a   1.000
_cell.length_b   1.000
_cell.length_c   1.000
_cell.angle_alpha   90.00
_cell.angle_beta   90.00
_cell.angle_gamma   90.00
#
_symmetry.space_group_name_H-M   'P 1'
#
loop_
_entity.id
_entity.type
_entity.pdbx_description
1 polymer ?
#
loop_
_entity_poly.entity_id
_entity_poly.type
_entity_poly.pdbx_seq_one_letter_code
_entity_poly.pdbx_strand_id
1 'polypeptide(L)'
;MIKEHSKVVVLLMGAMDLAVTAGAWMLCYWVRFHSGYFPFEEADAPGLEYIADILVISLLLMLLIFARIGLYQPRRAQFIGREVLDILKACIIVWGI
;
A
#
# COMPACT_ATOMS: atom_id res chain seq x y z
N MET A 1 15.88 -5.79 -26.15
CA MET A 1 14.84 -4.80 -25.79
C MET A 1 13.82 -5.27 -24.73
N ILE A 2 13.89 -6.49 -24.16
CA ILE A 2 12.89 -6.96 -23.16
C ILE A 2 13.26 -6.57 -21.71
N LYS A 3 14.54 -6.25 -21.41
CA LYS A 3 15.01 -5.92 -20.06
C LYS A 3 14.66 -4.51 -19.60
N GLU A 4 14.44 -3.58 -20.53
CA GLU A 4 14.20 -2.16 -20.22
C GLU A 4 12.71 -1.92 -19.87
N HIS A 5 11.79 -2.56 -20.60
CA HIS A 5 10.38 -2.62 -20.23
C HIS A 5 10.15 -3.24 -18.85
N SER A 6 11.02 -4.18 -18.42
CA SER A 6 10.92 -4.78 -17.09
C SER A 6 11.07 -3.76 -15.96
N LYS A 7 11.87 -2.69 -16.15
CA LYS A 7 12.05 -1.66 -15.11
C LYS A 7 10.85 -0.71 -15.05
N VAL A 8 10.29 -0.34 -16.22
CA VAL A 8 9.11 0.51 -16.30
C VAL A 8 7.89 -0.18 -15.69
N VAL A 9 7.69 -1.47 -15.98
CA VAL A 9 6.60 -2.26 -15.38
C VAL A 9 6.75 -2.33 -13.86
N VAL A 10 7.96 -2.59 -13.36
CA VAL A 10 8.24 -2.62 -11.91
C VAL A 10 7.95 -1.26 -11.25
N LEU A 11 8.38 -0.17 -11.87
CA LEU A 11 8.09 1.18 -11.38
C LEU A 11 6.58 1.43 -11.36
N LEU A 12 5.87 1.05 -12.42
CA LEU A 12 4.43 1.24 -12.53
C LEU A 12 3.67 0.42 -11.48
N MET A 13 4.10 -0.82 -11.21
CA MET A 13 3.54 -1.66 -10.14
C MET A 13 3.69 -0.98 -8.78
N GLY A 14 4.91 -0.54 -8.43
CA GLY A 14 5.14 0.17 -7.17
C GLY A 14 4.36 1.48 -7.08
N ALA A 15 4.26 2.24 -8.18
CA ALA A 15 3.49 3.49 -8.23
C ALA A 15 1.98 3.25 -8.07
N MET A 16 1.43 2.18 -8.67
CA MET A 16 0.03 1.81 -8.50
C MET A 16 -0.25 1.34 -7.08
N ASP A 17 0.62 0.51 -6.49
CA ASP A 17 0.45 0.09 -5.09
C ASP A 17 0.46 1.30 -4.15
N LEU A 18 1.42 2.23 -4.34
CA LEU A 18 1.46 3.48 -3.59
C LEU A 18 0.15 4.28 -3.72
N ALA A 19 -0.34 4.47 -4.95
CA ALA A 19 -1.55 5.24 -5.22
C ALA A 19 -2.78 4.60 -4.59
N VAL A 20 -2.91 3.26 -4.69
CA VAL A 20 -4.02 2.50 -4.11
C VAL A 20 -3.97 2.54 -2.59
N THR A 21 -2.81 2.31 -1.98
CA THR A 21 -2.65 2.35 -0.52
C THR A 21 -2.90 3.76 0.03
N ALA A 22 -2.38 4.79 -0.64
CA ALA A 22 -2.64 6.18 -0.25
C ALA A 22 -4.11 6.54 -0.39
N GLY A 23 -4.75 6.12 -1.48
CA GLY A 23 -6.18 6.27 -1.70
C GLY A 23 -7.02 5.58 -0.63
N ALA A 24 -6.65 4.36 -0.24
CA ALA A 24 -7.32 3.61 0.81
C ALA A 24 -7.22 4.32 2.17
N TRP A 25 -6.07 4.87 2.52
CA TRP A 25 -5.88 5.66 3.74
C TRP A 25 -6.73 6.93 3.76
N MET A 26 -6.73 7.69 2.66
CA MET A 26 -7.58 8.89 2.53
C MET A 26 -9.07 8.53 2.60
N LEU A 27 -9.47 7.42 2.00
CA LEU A 27 -10.83 6.92 2.06
C LEU A 27 -11.21 6.48 3.48
N CYS A 28 -10.34 5.79 4.21
CA CYS A 28 -10.55 5.45 5.62
C CYS A 28 -10.71 6.70 6.49
N TYR A 29 -9.90 7.73 6.27
CA TYR A 29 -10.05 9.02 6.96
C TYR A 29 -11.39 9.67 6.65
N TRP A 30 -11.74 9.77 5.38
CA TRP A 30 -13.01 10.35 4.97
C TRP A 30 -14.19 9.57 5.56
N VAL A 31 -14.14 8.24 5.53
CA VAL A 31 -15.16 7.39 6.17
C VAL A 31 -15.20 7.60 7.68
N ARG A 32 -14.06 7.71 8.37
CA ARG A 32 -14.02 7.84 9.83
C ARG A 32 -14.56 9.18 10.34
N PHE A 33 -14.29 10.28 9.63
CA PHE A 33 -14.55 11.64 10.12
C PHE A 33 -15.66 12.37 9.34
N HIS A 34 -15.94 11.99 8.09
CA HIS A 34 -16.88 12.71 7.22
C HIS A 34 -18.11 11.89 6.80
N SER A 35 -18.13 10.56 7.01
CA SER A 35 -19.29 9.75 6.59
C SER A 35 -20.50 9.83 7.51
N GLY A 36 -20.32 10.29 8.75
CA GLY A 36 -21.37 10.29 9.77
C GLY A 36 -21.76 8.90 10.30
N TYR A 37 -21.11 7.81 9.83
CA TYR A 37 -21.35 6.45 10.34
C TYR A 37 -20.74 6.21 11.72
N PHE A 38 -19.66 6.92 12.06
CA PHE A 38 -18.97 6.76 13.34
C PHE A 38 -19.10 8.03 14.16
N PRO A 39 -19.60 7.95 15.41
CA PRO A 39 -19.60 9.11 16.29
C PRO A 39 -18.15 9.52 16.56
N PHE A 40 -17.91 10.83 16.48
CA PHE A 40 -16.66 11.46 16.82
C PHE A 40 -17.01 12.61 17.77
N GLU A 41 -16.49 12.55 18.99
CA GLU A 41 -16.90 13.44 20.09
C GLU A 41 -16.07 14.73 20.15
N GLU A 42 -14.95 14.81 19.42
CA GLU A 42 -14.11 16.00 19.40
C GLU A 42 -14.64 17.05 18.42
N ALA A 43 -14.45 18.32 18.77
CA ALA A 43 -15.02 19.47 18.05
C ALA A 43 -14.47 19.65 16.63
N ASP A 44 -13.22 19.25 16.38
CA ASP A 44 -12.56 19.36 15.07
C ASP A 44 -11.88 18.03 14.70
N ALA A 45 -12.06 17.62 13.45
CA ALA A 45 -11.33 16.47 12.93
C ALA A 45 -9.82 16.78 12.87
N PRO A 46 -8.93 15.83 13.21
CA PRO A 46 -7.49 16.03 13.10
C PRO A 46 -7.12 16.41 11.66
N GLY A 47 -6.28 17.44 11.51
CA GLY A 47 -5.86 17.91 10.19
C GLY A 47 -5.18 16.82 9.35
N LEU A 48 -5.18 16.99 8.03
CA LEU A 48 -4.57 16.03 7.09
C LEU A 48 -3.08 15.79 7.35
N GLU A 49 -2.40 16.73 8.01
CA GLU A 49 -0.99 16.62 8.43
C GLU A 49 -0.75 15.40 9.32
N TYR A 50 -1.69 15.10 10.23
CA TYR A 50 -1.60 13.93 11.11
C TYR A 50 -1.52 12.62 10.32
N ILE A 51 -2.24 12.56 9.20
CA ILE A 51 -2.24 11.40 8.32
C ILE A 51 -1.04 11.41 7.40
N ALA A 52 -0.66 12.57 6.87
CA ALA A 52 0.43 12.70 5.90
C ALA A 52 1.74 12.13 6.44
N ASP A 53 2.11 12.45 7.69
CA ASP A 53 3.37 12.01 8.28
C ASP A 53 3.43 10.49 8.45
N ILE A 54 2.34 9.89 8.98
CA ILE A 54 2.28 8.45 9.20
C ILE A 54 2.15 7.70 7.85
N LEU A 55 1.38 8.26 6.91
CA LEU A 55 1.19 7.71 5.57
C LEU A 55 2.52 7.58 4.83
N VAL A 56 3.38 8.61 4.86
CA VAL A 56 4.69 8.56 4.19
C VAL A 56 5.54 7.42 4.74
N ILE A 57 5.60 7.26 6.06
CA ILE A 57 6.37 6.19 6.70
C ILE A 57 5.79 4.82 6.33
N SER A 58 4.47 4.66 6.40
CA SER A 58 3.78 3.42 6.04
C SER A 58 3.98 3.03 4.58
N LEU A 59 3.90 3.98 3.65
CA LEU A 59 4.13 3.75 2.22
C LEU A 59 5.57 3.34 1.92
N LEU A 60 6.56 3.95 2.58
CA LEU A 60 7.97 3.57 2.43
C LEU A 60 8.24 2.16 2.98
N LEU A 61 7.68 1.82 4.13
CA LEU A 61 7.77 0.47 4.70
C LEU A 61 7.12 -0.57 3.78
N MET A 62 5.93 -0.28 3.27
CA MET A 62 5.21 -1.15 2.34
C MET A 62 6.06 -1.44 1.10
N LEU A 63 6.58 -0.41 0.44
CA LEU A 63 7.45 -0.56 -0.73
C LEU A 63 8.68 -1.41 -0.42
N LEU A 64 9.33 -1.18 0.72
CA LEU A 64 10.52 -1.90 1.12
C LEU A 64 10.23 -3.39 1.37
N ILE A 65 9.13 -3.69 2.05
CA ILE A 65 8.70 -5.07 2.32
C ILE A 65 8.29 -5.76 1.02
N PHE A 66 7.54 -5.09 0.15
CA PHE A 66 7.11 -5.66 -1.14
C PHE A 66 8.31 -5.92 -2.05
N ALA A 67 9.28 -5.01 -2.08
CA ALA A 67 10.55 -5.21 -2.79
C ALA A 67 11.35 -6.39 -2.22
N ARG A 68 11.42 -6.54 -0.88
CA ARG A 68 12.15 -7.64 -0.21
C ARG A 68 11.50 -9.01 -0.40
N ILE A 69 10.18 -9.08 -0.48
CA ILE A 69 9.43 -10.31 -0.77
C ILE A 69 9.51 -10.67 -2.26
N GLY A 70 10.04 -9.76 -3.09
CA GLY A 70 10.20 -9.98 -4.52
C GLY A 70 8.87 -9.95 -5.27
N LEU A 71 7.91 -9.15 -4.78
CA LEU A 71 6.64 -8.88 -5.48
C LEU A 71 6.88 -8.10 -6.78
N TYR A 72 7.93 -7.29 -6.83
CA TYR A 72 8.35 -6.54 -8.01
C TYR A 72 9.35 -7.29 -8.90
N GLN A 73 9.44 -8.62 -8.80
CA GLN A 73 10.33 -9.40 -9.66
C GLN A 73 9.54 -10.14 -10.75
N PRO A 74 10.03 -10.18 -12.00
CA PRO A 74 9.36 -10.90 -13.09
C PRO A 74 9.44 -12.42 -12.86
N ARG A 75 8.33 -13.02 -12.40
CA ARG A 75 8.21 -14.46 -12.11
C ARG A 75 7.74 -15.23 -13.35
N ARG A 76 8.68 -15.63 -14.22
CA ARG A 76 8.36 -16.23 -15.53
C ARG A 76 7.81 -17.68 -15.54
N ALA A 77 7.67 -18.37 -14.41
CA ALA A 77 7.23 -19.78 -14.40
C ALA A 77 6.69 -20.25 -13.04
N GLN A 78 6.11 -19.36 -12.23
CA GLN A 78 5.65 -19.72 -10.89
C GLN A 78 4.13 -19.94 -10.86
N PHE A 79 3.70 -20.87 -10.02
CA PHE A 79 2.29 -21.11 -9.76
C PHE A 79 1.65 -19.90 -9.09
N ILE A 80 0.48 -19.48 -9.59
CA ILE A 80 -0.33 -18.37 -9.06
C ILE A 80 -0.57 -18.51 -7.55
N GLY A 81 -0.74 -19.73 -7.03
CA GLY A 81 -0.94 -19.97 -5.60
C GLY A 81 0.25 -19.51 -4.73
N ARG A 82 1.48 -19.60 -5.23
CA ARG A 82 2.66 -19.10 -4.51
C ARG A 82 2.73 -17.57 -4.50
N GLU A 83 2.24 -16.95 -5.57
CA GLU A 83 2.13 -15.49 -5.68
C GLU A 83 1.11 -14.94 -4.69
N VAL A 84 -0.06 -15.58 -4.58
CA VAL A 84 -1.09 -15.20 -3.59
C VAL A 84 -0.55 -15.33 -2.16
N LEU A 85 0.20 -16.39 -1.84
CA LEU A 85 0.81 -16.56 -0.52
C LEU A 85 1.85 -15.47 -0.21
N ASP A 86 2.66 -15.08 -1.19
CA ASP A 86 3.65 -14.01 -1.02
C ASP A 86 2.97 -12.65 -0.81
N ILE A 87 1.86 -12.37 -1.51
CA ILE A 87 1.03 -11.18 -1.28
C ILE A 87 0.45 -11.18 0.13
N LEU A 88 -0.19 -12.29 0.55
CA LEU A 88 -0.77 -12.40 1.89
C LEU A 88 0.28 -12.20 2.98
N LYS A 89 1.44 -12.84 2.83
CA LYS A 89 2.56 -12.69 3.74
C LYS A 89 3.05 -11.24 3.79
N ALA A 90 3.15 -10.56 2.64
CA ALA A 90 3.53 -9.16 2.59
C ALA A 90 2.52 -8.27 3.32
N CYS A 91 1.22 -8.45 3.07
CA CYS A 91 0.17 -7.70 3.74
C CYS A 91 0.19 -7.93 5.26
N ILE A 92 0.38 -9.16 5.73
CA ILE A 92 0.46 -9.46 7.16
C ILE A 92 1.69 -8.79 7.80
N ILE A 93 2.83 -8.77 7.12
CA ILE A 93 4.05 -8.14 7.66
C ILE A 93 3.91 -6.61 7.71
N VAL A 94 3.29 -6.00 6.69
CA VAL A 94 3.12 -4.54 6.62
C VAL A 94 2.05 -4.05 7.59
N TRP A 95 0.93 -4.77 7.71
CA TRP A 95 -0.28 -4.27 8.38
C TRP A 95 -0.74 -5.09 9.60
N GLY A 96 -0.18 -6.28 9.81
CA GLY A 96 -0.59 -7.22 10.88
C GLY A 96 0.26 -7.15 12.14
N ILE A 97 1.24 -6.24 12.21
CA ILE A 97 2.04 -5.90 13.41
C ILE A 97 1.52 -4.57 13.94
#